data_AF-A0A0P6XUB1-F1
#
_entry.id   AF-A0A0P6XUB1-F1
#
_cell.length_a   1.000
_cell.length_b   1.000
_cell.length_c   1.000
_cell.angle_alpha   90.00
_cell.angle_beta   90.00
_cell.angle_gamma   90.00
#
_symmetry.space_group_name_H-M   'P 1'
#
loop_
_entity.id
_entity.type
_entity.pdbx_description
1 polymer ?
#
loop_
_entity_poly.entity_id
_entity_poly.type
_entity_poly.pdbx_seq_one_letter_code
_entity_poly.pdbx_strand_id
1 'polypeptide(L)'
;MNNTVKIILFILAGLMVVCLAGMLLAGPVVKSIIQKNAMSIGLSADNAQAIASQMVQFEAPADFGEPYAFEMLGYSLITFTGSDGHSHIYFMQVPEDSGLTEEELLSQAQKMSGSTIGTEFDNAQPMDVVIMGQTVTMLIIDGINSANQPYRQAVGIFTGQDGPILVVFERPLDLWDESELLDFLSSIHQSS
;
A
#
# COMPACT_ATOMS: atom_id res chain seq x y z
N MET A 1 9.08 39.39 -44.55
CA MET A 1 9.53 38.36 -43.59
C MET A 1 11.04 38.22 -43.70
N ASN A 2 11.77 38.52 -42.63
CA ASN A 2 13.22 38.69 -42.64
C ASN A 2 13.95 37.34 -42.81
N ASN A 3 15.07 37.30 -43.52
CA ASN A 3 15.79 36.04 -43.82
C ASN A 3 16.22 35.32 -42.53
N THR A 4 16.50 36.07 -41.47
CA THR A 4 16.81 35.55 -40.12
C THR A 4 15.64 34.78 -39.49
N VAL A 5 14.40 35.23 -39.69
CA VAL A 5 13.20 34.56 -39.15
C VAL A 5 12.94 33.23 -39.86
N LYS A 6 13.22 33.17 -41.17
CA LYS A 6 13.13 31.92 -41.94
C LYS A 6 14.16 30.89 -41.45
N ILE A 7 15.39 31.33 -41.22
CA ILE A 7 16.46 30.44 -40.74
C ILE A 7 16.14 29.85 -39.36
N ILE A 8 15.63 30.67 -38.43
CA ILE A 8 15.24 30.21 -37.08
C ILE A 8 14.10 29.18 -37.15
N LEU A 9 13.10 29.41 -38.02
CA LEU A 9 12.00 28.46 -38.22
C LEU A 9 12.47 27.12 -38.79
N PHE A 10 13.43 27.11 -39.73
CA PHE A 10 14.00 25.86 -40.26
C PHE A 10 14.79 25.09 -39.20
N ILE A 11 15.53 25.77 -38.33
CA ILE A 11 16.28 25.13 -37.23
C ILE A 11 15.33 24.52 -36.20
N LEU A 12 14.27 25.24 -35.80
CA LEU A 12 13.27 24.74 -34.86
C LEU A 12 12.47 23.55 -35.44
N ALA A 13 12.08 23.63 -36.71
CA ALA A 13 11.41 22.53 -37.39
C ALA A 13 12.32 21.30 -37.50
N GLY A 14 13.60 21.49 -37.83
CA GLY A 14 14.59 20.40 -37.88
C GLY A 14 14.81 19.75 -36.52
N LEU A 15 14.93 20.54 -35.44
CA LEU A 15 15.11 20.03 -34.08
C LEU A 15 13.89 19.21 -33.61
N MET A 16 12.67 19.68 -33.94
CA MET A 16 11.43 18.99 -33.58
C MET A 16 11.30 17.63 -34.28
N VAL A 17 11.70 17.53 -35.56
CA VAL A 17 11.72 16.28 -36.31
C VAL A 17 12.76 15.29 -35.75
N VAL A 18 13.93 15.77 -35.33
CA VAL A 18 14.97 14.94 -34.72
C VAL A 18 14.52 14.41 -33.33
N CYS A 19 13.88 15.25 -32.51
CA CYS A 19 13.32 14.82 -31.22
C CYS A 19 12.20 13.78 -31.38
N LEU A 20 11.32 13.95 -32.38
CA LEU A 20 10.25 12.98 -32.67
C LEU A 20 10.80 11.65 -33.23
N ALA A 21 11.83 11.70 -34.06
CA ALA A 21 12.50 10.51 -34.58
C ALA A 21 13.27 9.73 -33.49
N GLY A 22 13.87 10.44 -32.53
CA GLY A 22 14.52 9.82 -31.36
C GLY A 22 13.55 9.05 -30.47
N MET A 23 12.33 9.56 -30.27
CA MET A 23 11.28 8.87 -29.51
C MET A 23 10.76 7.61 -30.22
N LEU A 24 10.67 7.61 -31.55
CA LEU A 24 10.20 6.47 -32.35
C LEU A 24 11.21 5.31 -32.41
N LEU A 25 12.52 5.59 -32.32
CA LEU A 25 13.56 4.55 -32.37
C LEU A 25 13.95 4.03 -30.97
N ALA A 26 13.80 4.84 -29.91
CA ALA A 26 14.03 4.41 -28.53
C ALA A 26 12.83 3.66 -27.91
N GLY A 27 11.60 3.94 -28.37
CA GLY A 27 10.37 3.35 -27.82
C GLY A 27 10.33 1.81 -27.78
N PRO A 28 10.67 1.09 -28.86
CA PRO A 28 10.63 -0.37 -28.86
C PRO A 28 11.73 -1.01 -27.99
N VAL A 29 12.91 -0.38 -27.90
CA VAL A 29 14.03 -0.89 -27.11
C VAL A 29 13.79 -0.68 -25.63
N VAL A 30 13.25 0.48 -25.23
CA VAL A 30 12.80 0.74 -23.86
C VAL A 30 11.65 -0.21 -23.49
N LYS A 31 10.69 -0.46 -24.38
CA LYS A 31 9.59 -1.42 -24.13
C LYS A 31 10.09 -2.87 -23.97
N SER A 32 11.11 -3.28 -24.74
CA SER A 32 11.73 -4.60 -24.65
C SER A 32 12.62 -4.75 -23.39
N ILE A 33 13.32 -3.69 -22.99
CA ILE A 33 14.08 -3.67 -21.73
C ILE A 33 13.13 -3.60 -20.53
N ILE A 34 12.02 -2.87 -20.60
CA ILE A 34 10.95 -2.87 -19.57
C ILE A 34 10.19 -4.20 -19.54
N GLN A 35 10.03 -4.91 -20.65
CA GLN A 35 9.39 -6.24 -20.65
C GLN A 35 10.34 -7.38 -20.23
N LYS A 36 11.64 -7.27 -20.53
CA LYS A 36 12.64 -8.28 -20.16
C LYS A 36 13.24 -8.04 -18.76
N ASN A 37 13.30 -6.79 -18.33
CA ASN A 37 13.54 -6.36 -16.95
C ASN A 37 12.26 -5.77 -16.35
N ALA A 38 11.09 -6.33 -16.72
CA ALA A 38 9.94 -6.31 -15.83
C ALA A 38 10.36 -7.17 -14.65
N MET A 39 11.18 -6.58 -13.78
CA MET A 39 11.18 -6.89 -12.38
C MET A 39 9.69 -6.87 -12.05
N SER A 40 9.12 -8.05 -11.82
CA SER A 40 7.76 -8.18 -11.34
C SER A 40 7.73 -7.45 -10.01
N ILE A 41 7.44 -6.15 -10.05
CA ILE A 41 6.91 -5.41 -8.91
C ILE A 41 5.48 -5.92 -8.80
N GLY A 42 5.36 -7.15 -8.36
CA GLY A 42 4.18 -7.97 -8.48
C GLY A 42 3.97 -8.62 -7.15
N LEU A 43 2.94 -8.15 -6.46
CA LEU A 43 2.29 -8.88 -5.39
C LEU A 43 2.17 -10.34 -5.83
N SER A 44 2.93 -11.25 -5.21
CA SER A 44 2.99 -12.65 -5.59
C SER A 44 2.36 -13.48 -4.48
N ALA A 45 1.38 -14.31 -4.82
CA ALA A 45 0.80 -15.27 -3.88
C ALA A 45 1.83 -16.32 -3.45
N ASP A 46 2.72 -16.74 -4.37
CA ASP A 46 3.69 -17.83 -4.17
C ASP A 46 4.62 -17.65 -2.96
N ASN A 47 4.92 -16.41 -2.59
CA ASN A 47 5.80 -16.09 -1.46
C ASN A 47 5.06 -15.39 -0.30
N ALA A 48 3.74 -15.21 -0.39
CA ALA A 48 3.00 -14.40 0.55
C ALA A 48 3.00 -14.98 1.97
N GLN A 49 2.81 -16.29 2.08
CA GLN A 49 2.90 -16.98 3.36
C GLN A 49 4.29 -16.85 3.99
N ALA A 50 5.36 -16.94 3.17
CA ALA A 50 6.73 -16.88 3.67
C ALA A 50 7.08 -15.49 4.20
N ILE A 51 6.67 -14.43 3.49
CA ILE A 51 6.85 -13.04 3.93
C ILE A 51 6.00 -12.76 5.18
N ALA A 52 4.74 -13.21 5.20
CA ALA A 52 3.89 -13.15 6.40
C ALA A 52 4.57 -13.78 7.61
N SER A 53 5.04 -15.01 7.45
CA SER A 53 5.75 -15.75 8.50
C SER A 53 7.03 -15.07 8.97
N GLN A 54 7.62 -14.13 8.22
CA GLN A 54 8.78 -13.36 8.68
C GLN A 54 8.38 -12.10 9.43
N MET A 55 7.28 -11.46 9.04
CA MET A 55 6.77 -10.25 9.69
C MET A 55 6.09 -10.55 11.03
N VAL A 56 5.01 -11.36 10.98
CA VAL A 56 4.14 -11.69 12.11
C VAL A 56 3.33 -12.96 11.81
N GLN A 57 3.02 -13.75 12.84
CA GLN A 57 2.04 -14.82 12.75
C GLN A 57 0.68 -14.34 13.28
N PHE A 58 -0.41 -14.72 12.61
CA PHE A 58 -1.78 -14.33 12.96
C PHE A 58 -2.78 -15.28 12.29
N GLU A 59 -4.03 -15.20 12.73
CA GLU A 59 -5.17 -15.88 12.11
C GLU A 59 -6.05 -14.83 11.43
N ALA A 60 -6.09 -14.83 10.09
CA ALA A 60 -7.01 -13.97 9.36
C ALA A 60 -8.47 -14.42 9.59
N PRO A 61 -9.45 -13.51 9.61
CA PRO A 61 -10.85 -13.90 9.68
C PRO A 61 -11.24 -14.84 8.54
N ALA A 62 -12.16 -15.77 8.80
CA ALA A 62 -12.42 -16.92 7.94
C ALA A 62 -12.93 -16.57 6.53
N ASP A 63 -13.44 -15.36 6.34
CA ASP A 63 -13.96 -14.87 5.07
C ASP A 63 -12.90 -14.13 4.22
N PHE A 64 -11.66 -14.00 4.71
CA PHE A 64 -10.53 -13.48 3.94
C PHE A 64 -9.87 -14.59 3.12
N GLY A 65 -9.52 -14.26 1.87
CA GLY A 65 -8.85 -15.17 0.96
C GLY A 65 -7.35 -15.32 1.23
N GLU A 66 -6.66 -16.02 0.32
CA GLU A 66 -5.20 -16.15 0.36
C GLU A 66 -4.49 -14.79 0.28
N PRO A 67 -3.37 -14.61 1.01
CA PRO A 67 -2.63 -13.36 0.98
C PRO A 67 -1.90 -13.15 -0.34
N TYR A 68 -1.65 -11.88 -0.64
CA TYR A 68 -0.61 -11.47 -1.57
C TYR A 68 0.46 -10.72 -0.80
N ALA A 69 1.72 -10.91 -1.16
CA ALA A 69 2.79 -10.14 -0.55
C ALA A 69 3.78 -9.61 -1.57
N PHE A 70 4.50 -8.59 -1.12
CA PHE A 70 5.51 -7.89 -1.87
C PHE A 70 6.63 -7.47 -0.92
N GLU A 71 7.87 -7.65 -1.36
CA GLU A 71 9.05 -7.21 -0.63
C GLU A 71 9.96 -6.42 -1.57
N MET A 72 10.42 -5.24 -1.13
CA MET A 72 11.33 -4.40 -1.91
C MET A 72 12.12 -3.47 -1.01
N LEU A 73 13.45 -3.44 -1.18
CA LEU A 73 14.35 -2.53 -0.46
C LEU A 73 14.18 -2.59 1.07
N GLY A 74 13.88 -3.77 1.62
CA GLY A 74 13.63 -3.99 3.05
C GLY A 74 12.21 -3.66 3.52
N TYR A 75 11.35 -3.15 2.64
CA TYR A 75 9.92 -3.00 2.93
C TYR A 75 9.20 -4.30 2.61
N SER A 76 8.31 -4.70 3.50
CA SER A 76 7.46 -5.87 3.31
C SER A 76 6.00 -5.46 3.44
N LEU A 77 5.17 -5.87 2.49
CA LEU A 77 3.73 -5.65 2.47
C LEU A 77 3.02 -6.98 2.30
N ILE A 78 2.02 -7.25 3.12
CA ILE A 78 1.09 -8.36 2.95
C ILE A 78 -0.31 -7.79 2.91
N THR A 79 -1.14 -8.30 2.01
CA THR A 79 -2.54 -7.90 1.88
C THR A 79 -3.46 -9.10 1.72
N PHE A 80 -4.63 -9.01 2.34
CA PHE A 80 -5.74 -9.93 2.20
C PHE A 80 -6.95 -9.16 1.69
N THR A 81 -7.77 -9.85 0.91
CA THR A 81 -9.06 -9.33 0.46
C THR A 81 -10.16 -10.26 0.96
N GLY A 82 -11.18 -9.66 1.58
CA GLY A 82 -12.38 -10.37 2.01
C GLY A 82 -13.14 -10.94 0.82
N SER A 83 -13.92 -11.99 1.06
CA SER A 83 -14.76 -12.63 0.04
C SER A 83 -15.82 -11.68 -0.56
N ASP A 84 -16.16 -10.60 0.15
CA ASP A 84 -17.02 -9.53 -0.34
C ASP A 84 -16.33 -8.60 -1.38
N GLY A 85 -15.00 -8.67 -1.50
CA GLY A 85 -14.21 -7.88 -2.46
C GLY A 85 -13.98 -6.41 -2.06
N HIS A 86 -14.46 -5.99 -0.89
CA HIS A 86 -14.36 -4.62 -0.37
C HIS A 86 -13.74 -4.53 1.03
N SER A 87 -13.66 -5.64 1.76
CA SER A 87 -12.89 -5.74 3.00
C SER A 87 -11.42 -6.01 2.69
N HIS A 88 -10.52 -5.33 3.39
CA HIS A 88 -9.08 -5.54 3.25
C HIS A 88 -8.37 -5.60 4.60
N ILE A 89 -7.34 -6.43 4.66
CA ILE A 89 -6.34 -6.39 5.72
C ILE A 89 -5.01 -6.16 5.05
N TYR A 90 -4.17 -5.30 5.64
CA TYR A 90 -2.78 -5.23 5.21
C TYR A 90 -1.83 -4.98 6.38
N PHE A 91 -0.65 -5.57 6.25
CA PHE A 91 0.50 -5.31 7.11
C PHE A 91 1.61 -4.71 6.26
N MET A 92 2.20 -3.62 6.73
CA MET A 92 3.41 -3.05 6.14
C MET A 92 4.50 -2.96 7.20
N GLN A 93 5.60 -3.68 7.01
CA GLN A 93 6.82 -3.51 7.79
C GLN A 93 7.79 -2.62 7.05
N VAL A 94 8.32 -1.63 7.75
CA VAL A 94 9.39 -0.77 7.25
C VAL A 94 10.68 -1.04 8.02
N PRO A 95 11.85 -0.90 7.38
CA PRO A 95 13.14 -1.03 8.07
C PRO A 95 13.25 -0.06 9.25
N GLU A 96 13.89 -0.50 10.33
CA GLU A 96 14.18 0.35 11.50
C GLU A 96 14.97 1.62 11.13
N ASP A 97 15.87 1.53 10.14
CA ASP A 97 16.70 2.63 9.65
C ASP A 97 16.07 3.45 8.50
N SER A 98 14.79 3.20 8.18
CA SER A 98 14.08 3.88 7.09
C SER A 98 13.97 5.40 7.26
N GLY A 99 14.06 5.89 8.51
CA GLY A 99 13.89 7.30 8.85
C GLY A 99 12.44 7.79 8.74
N LEU A 100 11.48 6.90 8.50
CA LEU A 100 10.06 7.22 8.47
C LEU A 100 9.51 7.43 9.88
N THR A 101 8.78 8.51 10.05
CA THR A 101 8.03 8.80 11.27
C THR A 101 6.70 8.05 11.28
N GLU A 102 6.11 7.92 12.47
CA GLU A 102 4.76 7.35 12.64
C GLU A 102 3.70 8.12 11.83
N GLU A 103 3.77 9.45 11.82
CA GLU A 103 2.88 10.31 11.04
C GLU A 103 3.00 10.05 9.54
N GLU A 104 4.22 9.83 9.04
CA GLU A 104 4.45 9.47 7.63
C GLU A 104 3.88 8.09 7.31
N LEU A 105 4.03 7.11 8.21
CA LEU A 105 3.44 5.77 8.04
C LEU A 105 1.90 5.83 7.99
N LEU A 106 1.28 6.59 8.90
CA LEU A 106 -0.17 6.83 8.87
C LEU A 106 -0.59 7.54 7.58
N SER A 107 0.17 8.54 7.13
CA SER A 107 -0.07 9.21 5.84
C SER A 107 -0.01 8.23 4.66
N GLN A 108 0.89 7.24 4.70
CA GLN A 108 0.92 6.19 3.67
C GLN A 108 -0.29 5.27 3.75
N ALA A 109 -0.72 4.87 4.94
CA ALA A 109 -1.96 4.10 5.13
C ALA A 109 -3.16 4.80 4.48
N GLN A 110 -3.29 6.11 4.71
CA GLN A 110 -4.36 6.91 4.11
C GLN A 110 -4.27 6.97 2.59
N LYS A 111 -3.06 7.12 2.02
CA LYS A 111 -2.88 7.09 0.56
C LYS A 111 -3.22 5.72 -0.03
N MET A 112 -2.93 4.65 0.70
CA MET A 112 -3.24 3.27 0.29
C MET A 112 -4.74 2.97 0.36
N SER A 113 -5.48 3.58 1.30
CA SER A 113 -6.96 3.48 1.34
C SER A 113 -7.68 4.13 0.14
N GLY A 114 -6.95 4.75 -0.79
CA GLY A 114 -7.47 5.29 -2.04
C GLY A 114 -8.23 6.62 -1.92
N SER A 115 -9.01 6.95 -2.95
CA SER A 115 -9.85 8.18 -3.03
C SER A 115 -11.11 8.10 -2.17
N THR A 116 -10.93 7.69 -0.92
CA THR A 116 -11.99 7.48 0.04
C THR A 116 -12.25 8.81 0.77
N ILE A 117 -13.52 9.23 0.80
CA ILE A 117 -13.95 10.49 1.41
C ILE A 117 -14.15 10.25 2.92
N GLY A 118 -13.67 11.15 3.78
CA GLY A 118 -13.88 11.03 5.24
C GLY A 118 -12.78 10.26 5.98
N THR A 119 -11.70 9.84 5.28
CA THR A 119 -10.59 9.08 5.90
C THR A 119 -9.56 9.95 6.61
N GLU A 120 -9.88 11.23 6.82
CA GLU A 120 -9.01 12.11 7.57
C GLU A 120 -8.89 11.62 9.01
N PHE A 121 -7.65 11.36 9.44
CA PHE A 121 -7.34 10.94 10.82
C PHE A 121 -7.81 11.95 11.88
N ASP A 122 -8.10 13.20 11.50
CA ASP A 122 -8.64 14.23 12.39
C ASP A 122 -9.95 13.82 13.08
N ASN A 123 -10.71 12.87 12.49
CA ASN A 123 -11.93 12.33 13.08
C ASN A 123 -11.75 10.95 13.73
N ALA A 124 -10.51 10.45 13.79
CA ALA A 124 -10.24 9.12 14.30
C ALA A 124 -10.60 9.00 15.79
N GLN A 125 -11.23 7.88 16.14
CA GLN A 125 -11.49 7.51 17.53
C GLN A 125 -10.38 6.56 17.99
N PRO A 126 -9.61 6.90 19.04
CA PRO A 126 -8.59 6.01 19.56
C PRO A 126 -9.22 4.82 20.29
N MET A 127 -8.65 3.64 20.08
CA MET A 127 -9.01 2.39 20.76
C MET A 127 -7.74 1.65 21.15
N ASP A 128 -7.51 1.50 22.46
CA ASP A 128 -6.35 0.76 22.94
C ASP A 128 -6.60 -0.75 22.89
N VAL A 129 -5.66 -1.47 22.30
CA VAL A 129 -5.65 -2.93 22.18
C VAL A 129 -4.32 -3.49 22.66
N VAL A 130 -4.23 -4.81 22.78
CA VAL A 130 -2.97 -5.50 23.05
C VAL A 130 -2.57 -6.31 21.83
N ILE A 131 -1.42 -5.98 21.25
CA ILE A 131 -0.80 -6.72 20.14
C ILE A 131 0.59 -7.13 20.62
N MET A 132 0.94 -8.42 20.49
CA MET A 132 2.25 -8.94 20.93
C MET A 132 2.62 -8.58 22.38
N GLY A 133 1.62 -8.47 23.27
CA GLY A 133 1.82 -8.11 24.68
C GLY A 133 2.11 -6.62 24.93
N GLN A 134 2.05 -5.78 23.90
CA GLN A 134 2.22 -4.33 23.98
C GLN A 134 0.86 -3.64 23.85
N THR A 135 0.64 -2.58 24.61
CA THR A 135 -0.51 -1.70 24.39
C THR A 135 -0.27 -0.89 23.11
N VAL A 136 -1.18 -1.02 22.16
CA VAL A 136 -1.16 -0.34 20.87
C VAL A 136 -2.43 0.49 20.75
N THR A 137 -2.31 1.75 20.36
CA THR A 137 -3.47 2.59 20.08
C THR A 137 -3.87 2.42 18.61
N MET A 138 -5.05 1.85 18.39
CA MET A 138 -5.69 1.81 17.08
C MET A 138 -6.46 3.11 16.84
N LEU A 139 -6.44 3.61 15.62
CA LEU A 139 -7.23 4.72 15.13
C LEU A 139 -8.42 4.16 14.33
N ILE A 140 -9.63 4.35 14.84
CA ILE A 140 -10.88 3.95 14.18
C ILE A 140 -11.42 5.11 13.36
N ILE A 141 -11.60 4.90 12.06
CA ILE A 141 -11.95 5.94 11.09
C ILE A 141 -13.15 5.46 10.27
N ASP A 142 -14.20 6.28 10.24
CA ASP A 142 -15.34 6.06 9.36
C ASP A 142 -15.18 6.89 8.09
N GLY A 143 -15.54 6.33 6.94
CA GLY A 143 -15.57 7.10 5.71
C GLY A 143 -16.44 6.47 4.62
N ILE A 144 -16.17 6.85 3.38
CA ILE A 144 -16.89 6.41 2.19
C ILE A 144 -15.87 6.03 1.12
N ASN A 145 -15.89 4.77 0.69
CA ASN A 145 -14.96 4.27 -0.33
C ASN A 145 -15.26 4.82 -1.73
N SER A 146 -14.40 4.49 -2.70
CA SER A 146 -14.55 4.92 -4.09
C SER A 146 -15.85 4.45 -4.78
N ALA A 147 -16.53 3.44 -4.22
CA ALA A 147 -17.84 2.95 -4.67
C ALA A 147 -19.02 3.67 -3.98
N ASN A 148 -18.75 4.74 -3.22
CA ASN A 148 -19.74 5.48 -2.43
C ASN A 148 -20.42 4.62 -1.35
N GLN A 149 -19.69 3.65 -0.79
CA GLN A 149 -20.17 2.75 0.25
C GLN A 149 -19.55 3.13 1.60
N PRO A 150 -20.34 3.23 2.69
CA PRO A 150 -19.81 3.48 4.02
C PRO A 150 -18.87 2.34 4.43
N TYR A 151 -17.72 2.70 4.98
CA TYR A 151 -16.73 1.74 5.45
C TYR A 151 -16.09 2.25 6.74
N ARG A 152 -15.49 1.33 7.49
CA ARG A 152 -14.73 1.61 8.71
C ARG A 152 -13.36 0.97 8.60
N GLN A 153 -12.36 1.70 9.07
CA GLN A 153 -10.97 1.30 9.10
C GLN A 153 -10.45 1.38 10.54
N ALA A 154 -9.69 0.36 10.96
CA ALA A 154 -8.82 0.40 12.13
C ALA A 154 -7.37 0.42 11.65
N VAL A 155 -6.60 1.42 12.09
CA VAL A 155 -5.19 1.58 11.75
C VAL A 155 -4.35 1.61 13.02
N GLY A 156 -3.28 0.83 13.08
CA GLY A 156 -2.37 0.86 14.22
C GLY A 156 -0.94 0.62 13.80
N ILE A 157 0.00 1.11 14.60
CA ILE A 157 1.43 0.89 14.41
C ILE A 157 1.99 0.25 15.66
N PHE A 158 2.75 -0.84 15.50
CA PHE A 158 3.39 -1.56 16.60
C PHE A 158 4.80 -1.99 16.22
N THR A 159 5.60 -2.42 17.20
CA THR A 159 6.99 -2.82 16.96
C THR A 159 7.07 -4.26 16.49
N GLY A 160 7.58 -4.48 15.28
CA GLY A 160 7.96 -5.79 14.76
C GLY A 160 9.44 -6.12 14.99
N GLN A 161 9.86 -7.29 14.52
CA GLN A 161 11.26 -7.76 14.65
C GLN A 161 12.26 -6.89 13.88
N ASP A 162 11.94 -6.55 12.62
CA ASP A 162 12.82 -5.84 11.70
C ASP A 162 12.44 -4.35 11.50
N GLY A 163 11.63 -3.82 12.42
CA GLY A 163 11.14 -2.44 12.40
C GLY A 163 9.64 -2.34 12.65
N PRO A 164 9.08 -1.12 12.63
CA PRO A 164 7.67 -0.91 12.92
C PRO A 164 6.77 -1.52 11.84
N ILE A 165 5.63 -2.04 12.29
CA ILE A 165 4.60 -2.65 11.48
C ILE A 165 3.34 -1.79 11.58
N LEU A 166 2.89 -1.30 10.44
CA LEU A 166 1.55 -0.76 10.25
C LEU A 166 0.60 -1.92 10.00
N VAL A 167 -0.49 -2.00 10.76
CA VAL A 167 -1.62 -2.88 10.48
C VAL A 167 -2.84 -2.05 10.14
N VAL A 168 -3.56 -2.49 9.12
CA VAL A 168 -4.86 -1.95 8.76
C VAL A 168 -5.85 -3.07 8.58
N PHE A 169 -7.03 -2.85 9.15
CA PHE A 169 -8.21 -3.67 8.97
C PHE A 169 -9.35 -2.77 8.53
N GLU A 170 -9.91 -3.00 7.35
CA GLU A 170 -11.00 -2.21 6.80
C GLU A 170 -12.14 -3.08 6.27
N ARG A 171 -13.37 -2.67 6.55
CA ARG A 171 -14.58 -3.34 6.07
C ARG A 171 -15.69 -2.35 5.75
N PRO A 172 -16.64 -2.70 4.86
CA PRO A 172 -17.94 -2.04 4.79
C PRO A 172 -18.60 -1.97 6.17
N LEU A 173 -19.26 -0.86 6.47
CA LEU A 173 -19.81 -0.61 7.81
C LEU A 173 -20.90 -1.61 8.22
N ASP A 174 -21.61 -2.19 7.25
CA ASP A 174 -22.62 -3.23 7.46
C ASP A 174 -22.03 -4.63 7.74
N LEU A 175 -20.74 -4.82 7.45
CA LEU A 175 -19.96 -6.02 7.75
C LEU A 175 -18.99 -5.83 8.93
N TRP A 176 -18.97 -4.64 9.53
CA TRP A 176 -18.07 -4.34 10.63
C TRP A 176 -18.48 -5.08 11.90
N ASP A 177 -17.58 -5.92 12.42
CA ASP A 177 -17.70 -6.55 13.73
C ASP A 177 -16.45 -6.22 14.57
N GLU A 178 -16.64 -5.48 15.65
CA GLU A 178 -15.54 -5.10 16.54
C GLU A 178 -14.94 -6.32 17.26
N SER A 179 -15.74 -7.36 17.55
CA SER A 179 -15.22 -8.57 18.18
C SER A 179 -14.30 -9.35 17.24
N GLU A 180 -14.62 -9.40 15.94
CA GLU A 180 -13.76 -10.01 14.93
C GLU A 180 -12.43 -9.26 14.78
N LEU A 181 -12.47 -7.91 14.80
CA LEU A 181 -11.25 -7.09 14.83
C LEU A 181 -10.40 -7.44 16.05
N LEU A 182 -10.99 -7.51 17.23
CA LEU A 182 -10.25 -7.79 18.47
C LEU A 182 -9.68 -9.20 18.48
N ASP A 183 -10.43 -10.20 18.00
CA ASP A 183 -9.97 -11.57 17.85
C ASP A 183 -8.78 -11.63 16.88
N PHE A 184 -8.89 -10.99 15.71
CA PHE A 184 -7.80 -10.86 14.74
C PHE A 184 -6.56 -10.23 15.36
N LEU A 185 -6.68 -9.07 16.01
CA LEU A 185 -5.54 -8.37 16.61
C LEU A 185 -4.90 -9.18 17.75
N SER A 186 -5.71 -9.90 18.53
CA SER A 186 -5.21 -10.77 19.62
C SER A 186 -4.46 -12.00 19.11
N SER A 187 -4.73 -12.43 17.87
CA SER A 187 -4.02 -13.55 17.24
C SER A 187 -2.60 -13.19 16.81
N ILE A 188 -2.26 -11.90 16.74
CA ILE A 188 -0.95 -11.43 16.24
C ILE A 188 0.15 -11.72 17.27
N HIS A 189 1.16 -12.48 16.85
CA HIS A 189 2.33 -12.82 17.64
C HIS A 189 3.62 -12.80 16.82
N GLN A 190 4.76 -12.75 17.50
CA GLN A 190 6.07 -12.81 16.84
C GLN A 190 6.29 -14.15 16.17
N SER A 191 6.94 -14.10 15.03
CA SER A 191 7.50 -15.28 14.39
C SER A 191 8.67 -15.82 15.21
N SER A 192 8.61 -17.10 15.56
CA SER A 192 9.62 -17.82 16.35
C SER A 192 10.84 -18.23 15.53
#